data_AF-A0A976CUG1-F1
#
_entry.id   AF-A0A976CUG1-F1
#
_cell.length_a   1.000
_cell.length_b   1.000
_cell.length_c   1.000
_cell.angle_alpha   90.00
_cell.angle_beta   90.00
_cell.angle_gamma   90.00
#
_symmetry.space_group_name_H-M   'P 1'
#
loop_
_entity.id
_entity.type
_entity.pdbx_description
1 polymer ?
#
loop_
_entity_poly.entity_id
_entity_poly.type
_entity_poly.pdbx_seq_one_letter_code
_entity_poly.pdbx_strand_id
1 'polypeptide(L)'
;MITSPREVTPPQEISYQRTVPPLSSLPAIPRTLPAGSPTAHPIRDRPIPPLQEAKPRPAISSDLSTSAQPVAPTIIRPRKTEPYRPLSKKYAFLRILIPMCAVSILAVGYWQISTTLQKHRDTPQRKAVATPGRLPSSTRTVATPPNRSTTPSVTPPTTPSSRSTPVAETQVPTATTPDDQTPPPSGLLAGQIMEKFLAAPGLAERLPYLASSKTPDELSTTFLARPWPIAQLTPGAQIPHPAEGLIEYYYEVRFGENSFGFPRLATFLLHQHGNEPPKILVDPLLDTIGGRLQDFAANPVDGPQDFFVIMDARVKCFDHKIPNADKKCTFFLRSHIQGKDIVTAYANEQSAVRKEFDDPLGGLRWKNPIPVILTLQWNTQEDIARPFIEVIGIKAKSWNP
;
A
#
# COMPACT_ATOMS: atom_id res chain seq x y z
N MET A 1 18.96 74.50 -12.68
CA MET A 1 19.11 73.49 -11.60
C MET A 1 19.29 72.15 -12.29
N ILE A 2 20.52 71.67 -12.33
CA ILE A 2 20.92 70.42 -12.99
C ILE A 2 21.51 69.54 -11.88
N THR A 3 20.85 68.43 -11.59
CA THR A 3 21.28 67.44 -10.59
C THR A 3 22.10 66.35 -11.27
N SER A 4 23.35 66.19 -10.82
CA SER A 4 24.26 65.10 -11.22
C SER A 4 23.73 63.72 -10.82
N PRO A 5 24.02 62.67 -11.61
CA PRO A 5 23.65 61.30 -11.28
C PRO A 5 24.63 60.66 -10.27
N ARG A 6 24.06 59.78 -9.45
CA ARG A 6 24.71 59.07 -8.33
C ARG A 6 25.44 57.83 -8.84
N GLU A 7 26.71 57.71 -8.47
CA GLU A 7 27.60 56.60 -8.79
C GLU A 7 27.19 55.32 -8.02
N VAL A 8 27.05 54.20 -8.71
CA VAL A 8 26.71 52.89 -8.15
C VAL A 8 27.93 51.99 -8.25
N THR A 9 28.52 51.65 -7.11
CA THR A 9 29.66 50.72 -7.01
C THR A 9 29.17 49.27 -7.15
N PRO A 10 29.81 48.43 -7.99
CA PRO A 10 29.48 47.01 -8.08
C PRO A 10 30.01 46.21 -6.87
N PRO A 11 29.35 45.10 -6.49
CA PRO A 11 29.75 44.29 -5.34
C PRO A 11 31.02 43.49 -5.62
N GLN A 12 31.90 43.41 -4.61
CA GLN A 12 33.15 42.67 -4.64
C GLN A 12 32.94 41.16 -4.67
N GLU A 13 33.73 40.50 -5.51
CA GLU A 13 33.82 39.06 -5.71
C GLU A 13 34.57 38.39 -4.56
N ILE A 14 33.89 37.53 -3.80
CA ILE A 14 34.48 36.77 -2.70
C ILE A 14 35.12 35.51 -3.29
N SER A 15 36.45 35.53 -3.42
CA SER A 15 37.27 34.37 -3.81
C SER A 15 37.43 33.41 -2.64
N TYR A 16 36.85 32.21 -2.73
CA TYR A 16 37.12 31.11 -1.81
C TYR A 16 38.30 30.29 -2.35
N GLN A 17 39.49 30.48 -1.76
CA GLN A 17 40.60 29.55 -1.96
C GLN A 17 40.30 28.23 -1.22
N ARG A 18 40.13 27.16 -1.99
CA ARG A 18 39.98 25.79 -1.50
C ARG A 18 41.37 25.19 -1.26
N THR A 19 41.80 25.18 -0.01
CA THR A 19 43.02 24.49 0.42
C THR A 19 42.78 22.98 0.37
N VAL A 20 43.39 22.28 -0.58
CA VAL A 20 43.39 20.81 -0.66
C VAL A 20 44.59 20.29 0.15
N PRO A 21 44.40 19.43 1.17
CA PRO A 21 45.51 18.82 1.88
C PRO A 21 46.22 17.76 1.02
N PRO A 22 47.55 17.56 1.20
CA PRO A 22 48.31 16.62 0.40
C PRO A 22 47.98 15.16 0.73
N LEU A 23 48.00 14.34 -0.33
CA LEU A 23 47.79 12.89 -0.31
C LEU A 23 48.89 12.20 0.54
N SER A 24 48.51 11.70 1.71
CA SER A 24 49.34 10.77 2.47
C SER A 24 49.23 9.36 1.88
N SER A 25 50.39 8.82 1.51
CA SER A 25 50.64 7.48 1.01
C SER A 25 50.11 6.38 1.93
N LEU A 26 49.23 5.51 1.40
CA LEU A 26 48.82 4.25 2.02
C LEU A 26 49.91 3.17 1.80
N PRO A 27 50.22 2.34 2.82
CA PRO A 27 51.15 1.23 2.68
C PRO A 27 50.52 0.05 1.93
N ALA A 28 51.33 -0.59 1.09
CA ALA A 28 50.99 -1.77 0.30
C ALA A 28 50.64 -2.98 1.19
N ILE A 29 49.45 -3.55 0.98
CA ILE A 29 49.04 -4.82 1.60
C ILE A 29 49.54 -5.98 0.71
N PRO A 30 50.29 -6.96 1.24
CA PRO A 30 50.72 -8.13 0.48
C PRO A 30 49.53 -9.02 0.08
N ARG A 31 49.44 -9.35 -1.20
CA ARG A 31 48.58 -10.43 -1.72
C ARG A 31 49.20 -11.78 -1.38
N THR A 32 48.56 -12.53 -0.49
CA THR A 32 48.74 -13.98 -0.36
C THR A 32 47.44 -14.69 -0.73
N LEU A 33 47.44 -15.32 -1.91
CA LEU A 33 46.49 -16.33 -2.35
C LEU A 33 46.85 -17.69 -1.72
N PRO A 34 45.88 -18.44 -1.20
CA PRO A 34 45.97 -19.89 -1.21
C PRO A 34 44.97 -20.46 -2.23
N ALA A 35 45.51 -21.27 -3.13
CA ALA A 35 44.77 -22.19 -3.98
C ALA A 35 44.10 -23.28 -3.12
N GLY A 36 42.82 -23.55 -3.38
CA GLY A 36 42.07 -24.64 -2.77
C GLY A 36 40.95 -25.11 -3.71
N SER A 37 41.15 -26.27 -4.32
CA SER A 37 40.23 -26.95 -5.22
C SER A 37 38.92 -27.39 -4.52
N PRO A 38 37.83 -27.59 -5.29
CA PRO A 38 36.49 -27.79 -4.74
C PRO A 38 36.27 -29.22 -4.24
N THR A 39 35.83 -29.35 -2.99
CA THR A 39 35.30 -30.62 -2.47
C THR A 39 33.79 -30.64 -2.69
N ALA A 40 33.33 -31.59 -3.51
CA ALA A 40 31.94 -31.90 -3.72
C ALA A 40 31.32 -32.48 -2.44
N HIS A 41 30.20 -31.93 -1.98
CA HIS A 41 29.36 -32.54 -0.95
C HIS A 41 28.09 -33.12 -1.58
N PRO A 42 27.66 -34.32 -1.15
CA PRO A 42 26.55 -35.04 -1.74
C PRO A 42 25.19 -34.41 -1.39
N ILE A 43 24.33 -34.41 -2.41
CA ILE A 43 22.91 -34.11 -2.38
C ILE A 43 22.23 -35.02 -1.34
N ARG A 44 21.56 -34.40 -0.37
CA ARG A 44 20.71 -35.10 0.60
C ARG A 44 19.27 -34.65 0.36
N ASP A 45 18.52 -35.53 -0.30
CA ASP A 45 17.08 -35.42 -0.46
C ASP A 45 16.40 -35.26 0.91
N ARG A 46 15.66 -34.16 1.07
CA ARG A 46 14.75 -33.96 2.21
C ARG A 46 13.31 -33.93 1.70
N PRO A 47 12.39 -34.69 2.31
CA PRO A 47 10.99 -34.74 1.87
C PRO A 47 10.28 -33.40 2.07
N ILE A 48 9.52 -33.01 1.05
CA ILE A 48 8.59 -31.87 1.07
C ILE A 48 7.41 -32.22 1.98
N PRO A 49 7.07 -31.40 3.00
CA PRO A 49 5.83 -31.59 3.76
C PRO A 49 4.60 -31.17 2.91
N PRO A 50 3.48 -31.89 3.00
CA PRO A 50 2.27 -31.57 2.23
C PRO A 50 1.60 -30.28 2.71
N LEU A 51 1.08 -29.50 1.74
CA LEU A 51 0.25 -28.32 1.97
C LEU A 51 -0.94 -28.65 2.88
N GLN A 52 -1.08 -27.91 3.98
CA GLN A 52 -2.31 -27.90 4.77
C GLN A 52 -3.34 -26.96 4.12
N GLU A 53 -4.44 -27.55 3.70
CA GLU A 53 -5.59 -26.90 3.10
C GLU A 53 -6.40 -26.12 4.16
N ALA A 54 -6.70 -24.85 3.84
CA ALA A 54 -7.31 -23.91 4.77
C ALA A 54 -8.81 -24.19 4.99
N LYS A 55 -9.20 -24.17 6.26
CA LYS A 55 -10.57 -24.34 6.77
C LYS A 55 -11.48 -23.15 6.36
N PRO A 56 -12.68 -23.38 5.78
CA PRO A 56 -13.67 -22.31 5.57
C PRO A 56 -14.38 -21.94 6.89
N ARG A 57 -14.59 -20.63 7.09
CA ARG A 57 -15.43 -20.06 8.18
C ARG A 57 -16.87 -19.90 7.66
N PRO A 58 -17.90 -20.13 8.50
CA PRO A 58 -19.29 -20.21 8.05
C PRO A 58 -19.93 -18.84 7.75
N ALA A 59 -20.86 -18.85 6.80
CA ALA A 59 -21.80 -17.76 6.54
C ALA A 59 -22.95 -17.80 7.55
N ILE A 60 -23.38 -16.61 7.95
CA ILE A 60 -24.46 -16.31 8.88
C ILE A 60 -25.80 -16.55 8.17
N SER A 61 -26.65 -17.38 8.78
CA SER A 61 -28.05 -17.52 8.37
C SER A 61 -28.91 -16.41 8.96
N SER A 62 -29.80 -15.96 8.09
CA SER A 62 -31.09 -15.29 8.28
C SER A 62 -31.98 -15.86 9.38
N ASP A 63 -32.81 -14.98 9.96
CA ASP A 63 -34.20 -15.16 10.46
C ASP A 63 -34.63 -13.78 11.04
N LEU A 64 -35.85 -13.25 11.01
CA LEU A 64 -37.21 -13.78 10.82
C LEU A 64 -38.18 -12.58 10.59
N SER A 65 -39.44 -12.90 10.26
CA SER A 65 -40.71 -12.17 10.59
C SER A 65 -41.38 -11.26 9.56
N THR A 66 -42.32 -11.86 8.83
CA THR A 66 -43.78 -11.61 8.85
C THR A 66 -44.31 -10.20 9.18
N SER A 67 -45.02 -9.58 8.24
CA SER A 67 -46.34 -8.97 8.50
C SER A 67 -47.11 -8.71 7.19
N ALA A 68 -48.43 -8.86 7.26
CA ALA A 68 -49.39 -8.84 6.16
C ALA A 68 -49.99 -7.44 5.91
N GLN A 69 -50.36 -7.12 4.66
CA GLN A 69 -51.69 -6.60 4.24
C GLN A 69 -51.73 -6.11 2.76
N PRO A 70 -52.93 -5.93 2.16
CA PRO A 70 -53.20 -6.23 0.74
C PRO A 70 -53.39 -4.99 -0.15
N VAL A 71 -53.04 -5.08 -1.46
CA VAL A 71 -53.51 -4.12 -2.48
C VAL A 71 -53.63 -4.78 -3.88
N ALA A 72 -54.85 -4.71 -4.42
CA ALA A 72 -55.36 -4.66 -5.82
C ALA A 72 -54.75 -5.48 -6.99
N PRO A 73 -55.60 -5.98 -7.92
CA PRO A 73 -55.18 -6.87 -8.99
C PRO A 73 -54.50 -6.11 -10.15
N THR A 74 -53.25 -6.48 -10.45
CA THR A 74 -52.59 -6.10 -11.71
C THR A 74 -52.73 -7.25 -12.70
N ILE A 75 -53.29 -6.94 -13.87
CA ILE A 75 -53.45 -7.84 -15.01
C ILE A 75 -52.06 -8.23 -15.54
N ILE A 76 -51.62 -9.46 -15.28
CA ILE A 76 -50.36 -10.02 -15.81
C ILE A 76 -50.68 -10.88 -17.04
N ARG A 77 -50.12 -10.47 -18.19
CA ARG A 77 -50.15 -11.22 -19.45
C ARG A 77 -49.46 -12.60 -19.30
N PRO A 78 -49.99 -13.66 -19.94
CA PRO A 78 -49.40 -14.99 -19.86
C PRO A 78 -48.03 -15.04 -20.55
N ARG A 79 -47.00 -15.39 -19.78
CA ARG A 79 -45.63 -15.64 -20.23
C ARG A 79 -45.55 -17.08 -20.77
N LYS A 80 -45.11 -17.22 -22.02
CA LYS A 80 -44.86 -18.51 -22.70
C LYS A 80 -44.00 -19.43 -21.82
N THR A 81 -44.51 -20.61 -21.55
CA THR A 81 -43.79 -21.74 -20.95
C THR A 81 -42.82 -22.34 -21.97
N GLU A 82 -41.53 -22.29 -21.69
CA GLU A 82 -40.52 -23.07 -22.41
C GLU A 82 -40.60 -24.56 -21.99
N PRO A 83 -40.42 -25.50 -22.94
CA PRO A 83 -40.47 -26.91 -22.64
C PRO A 83 -39.22 -27.39 -21.90
N TYR A 84 -39.45 -28.17 -20.85
CA TYR A 84 -38.46 -28.80 -19.97
C TYR A 84 -37.54 -29.73 -20.78
N ARG A 85 -36.26 -29.36 -20.91
CA ARG A 85 -35.23 -30.25 -21.49
C ARG A 85 -34.85 -31.34 -20.48
N PRO A 86 -34.90 -32.63 -20.84
CA PRO A 86 -34.52 -33.71 -19.93
C PRO A 86 -33.03 -33.65 -19.61
N LEU A 87 -32.73 -33.61 -18.30
CA LEU A 87 -31.39 -33.55 -17.74
C LEU A 87 -30.57 -34.78 -18.17
N SER A 88 -29.42 -34.55 -18.80
CA SER A 88 -28.61 -35.60 -19.42
C SER A 88 -28.14 -36.66 -18.42
N LYS A 89 -28.13 -37.93 -18.86
CA LYS A 89 -27.70 -39.13 -18.09
C LYS A 89 -26.28 -39.05 -17.51
N LYS A 90 -25.49 -38.04 -17.85
CA LYS A 90 -24.10 -37.85 -17.39
C LYS A 90 -23.97 -37.50 -15.89
N TYR A 91 -25.07 -37.14 -15.21
CA TYR A 91 -25.06 -36.76 -13.79
C TYR A 91 -25.52 -37.85 -12.82
N ALA A 92 -25.85 -39.06 -13.31
CA ALA A 92 -26.28 -40.16 -12.43
C ALA A 92 -25.15 -40.62 -11.48
N PHE A 93 -23.90 -40.62 -11.95
CA PHE A 93 -22.73 -40.97 -11.15
C PHE A 93 -22.49 -39.97 -10.01
N LEU A 94 -22.67 -38.66 -10.28
CA LEU A 94 -22.46 -37.60 -9.30
C LEU A 94 -23.46 -37.68 -8.14
N ARG A 95 -24.68 -38.18 -8.39
CA ARG A 95 -25.71 -38.37 -7.34
C ARG A 95 -25.38 -39.47 -6.35
N ILE A 96 -24.55 -40.45 -6.73
CA ILE A 96 -24.11 -41.54 -5.84
C ILE A 96 -22.81 -41.16 -5.12
N LEU A 97 -21.94 -40.40 -5.78
CA LEU A 97 -20.65 -40.01 -5.22
C LEU A 97 -20.79 -39.03 -4.04
N ILE A 98 -21.70 -38.05 -4.14
CA ILE A 98 -21.92 -37.03 -3.10
C ILE A 98 -22.29 -37.63 -1.73
N PRO A 99 -23.29 -38.54 -1.59
CA PRO A 99 -23.62 -39.12 -0.30
C PRO A 99 -22.51 -40.03 0.26
N MET A 100 -21.76 -40.74 -0.59
CA MET A 100 -20.60 -41.54 -0.19
C MET A 100 -19.49 -40.69 0.44
N CYS A 101 -19.18 -39.53 -0.15
CA CYS A 101 -18.23 -38.59 0.42
C CYS A 101 -18.72 -38.02 1.77
N ALA A 102 -20.01 -37.71 1.90
CA ALA A 102 -20.58 -37.19 3.13
C ALA A 102 -20.47 -38.20 4.30
N VAL A 103 -20.79 -39.48 4.06
CA VAL A 103 -20.67 -40.54 5.08
C VAL A 103 -19.21 -40.75 5.50
N SER A 104 -18.27 -40.68 4.55
CA SER A 104 -16.83 -40.83 4.83
C SER A 104 -16.30 -39.72 5.75
N ILE A 105 -16.72 -38.47 5.52
CA ILE A 105 -16.33 -37.32 6.35
C ILE A 105 -16.88 -37.47 7.78
N LEU A 106 -18.13 -37.93 7.92
CA LEU A 106 -18.75 -38.16 9.24
C LEU A 106 -18.04 -39.27 10.03
N ALA A 107 -17.64 -40.35 9.37
CA ALA A 107 -16.91 -41.45 10.01
C ALA A 107 -15.54 -40.99 10.55
N VAL A 108 -14.79 -40.20 9.76
CA VAL A 108 -13.49 -39.64 10.19
C VAL A 108 -13.66 -38.64 11.34
N GLY A 109 -14.67 -37.77 11.27
CA GLY A 109 -14.99 -36.83 12.34
C GLY A 109 -15.34 -37.54 13.66
N TYR A 110 -16.15 -38.60 13.59
CA TYR A 110 -16.49 -39.42 14.76
C TYR A 110 -15.25 -40.09 15.37
N TRP A 111 -14.34 -40.61 14.55
CA TRP A 111 -13.11 -41.24 15.01
C TRP A 111 -12.13 -40.25 15.69
N GLN A 112 -12.02 -39.01 15.20
CA GLN A 112 -11.20 -37.99 15.88
C GLN A 112 -11.78 -37.56 17.24
N ILE A 113 -13.11 -37.46 17.35
CA ILE A 113 -13.75 -37.08 18.61
C ILE A 113 -13.62 -38.21 19.65
N SER A 114 -13.79 -39.47 19.24
CA SER A 114 -13.66 -40.60 20.17
C SER A 114 -12.23 -40.73 20.72
N THR A 115 -11.21 -40.56 19.87
CA THR A 115 -9.80 -40.65 20.29
C THR A 115 -9.36 -39.51 21.23
N THR A 116 -9.88 -38.30 21.03
CA THR A 116 -9.58 -37.15 21.92
C THR A 116 -10.27 -37.28 23.28
N LEU A 117 -11.49 -37.81 23.33
CA LEU A 117 -12.19 -38.09 24.59
C LEU A 117 -11.50 -39.20 25.40
N GLN A 118 -10.93 -40.21 24.75
CA GLN A 118 -10.15 -41.24 25.43
C GLN A 118 -8.90 -40.65 26.11
N LYS A 119 -8.19 -39.75 25.42
CA LYS A 119 -6.93 -39.16 25.90
C LYS A 119 -7.09 -38.26 27.13
N HIS A 120 -8.26 -37.64 27.31
CA HIS A 120 -8.55 -36.82 28.49
C HIS A 120 -8.91 -37.63 29.74
N ARG A 121 -9.23 -38.92 29.60
CA ARG A 121 -9.63 -39.76 30.74
C ARG A 121 -8.44 -40.24 31.58
N ASP A 122 -7.23 -40.22 31.03
CA ASP A 122 -6.05 -40.86 31.61
C ASP A 122 -5.01 -39.88 32.21
N THR A 123 -5.35 -38.61 32.46
CA THR A 123 -4.40 -37.66 33.05
C THR A 123 -4.60 -37.53 34.58
N PRO A 124 -3.69 -38.07 35.43
CA PRO A 124 -3.81 -37.93 36.87
C PRO A 124 -3.44 -36.51 37.35
N GLN A 125 -4.31 -35.91 38.18
CA GLN A 125 -4.12 -34.60 38.79
C GLN A 125 -2.85 -34.54 39.67
N ARG A 126 -1.96 -33.60 39.37
CA ARG A 126 -0.83 -33.23 40.22
C ARG A 126 -1.22 -32.04 41.12
N LYS A 127 -1.17 -32.24 42.43
CA LYS A 127 -1.49 -31.27 43.49
C LYS A 127 -0.62 -30.02 43.42
N ALA A 128 -1.24 -28.85 43.58
CA ALA A 128 -0.59 -27.55 43.75
C ALA A 128 -0.12 -27.34 45.20
N VAL A 129 1.10 -26.83 45.37
CA VAL A 129 1.66 -26.35 46.64
C VAL A 129 1.75 -24.82 46.58
N ALA A 130 1.25 -24.18 47.62
CA ALA A 130 1.21 -22.73 47.82
C ALA A 130 2.50 -22.18 48.44
N THR A 131 2.85 -20.92 48.17
CA THR A 131 3.66 -20.06 49.08
C THR A 131 3.38 -18.57 48.81
N PRO A 132 3.21 -17.71 49.84
CA PRO A 132 2.86 -16.29 49.71
C PRO A 132 3.98 -15.29 50.13
N GLY A 133 3.77 -14.00 49.82
CA GLY A 133 4.44 -12.82 50.41
C GLY A 133 5.37 -12.08 49.43
N ARG A 134 5.53 -10.75 49.42
CA ARG A 134 5.14 -9.66 50.33
C ARG A 134 5.46 -8.32 49.60
N LEU A 135 4.63 -7.30 49.81
CA LEU A 135 4.77 -5.88 49.45
C LEU A 135 5.89 -5.18 50.28
N PRO A 136 6.44 -4.00 49.91
CA PRO A 136 5.69 -2.73 50.02
C PRO A 136 5.97 -1.62 48.99
N SER A 137 4.97 -0.75 48.92
CA SER A 137 4.84 0.48 48.13
C SER A 137 5.69 1.64 48.68
N SER A 138 6.26 2.43 47.77
CA SER A 138 6.68 3.81 48.02
C SER A 138 5.99 4.72 47.02
N THR A 139 5.15 5.65 47.48
CA THR A 139 4.71 6.77 46.64
C THR A 139 4.89 8.09 47.38
N ARG A 140 5.45 9.00 46.60
CA ARG A 140 6.13 10.25 46.89
C ARG A 140 5.12 11.41 46.95
N THR A 141 5.36 12.32 47.89
CA THR A 141 4.73 13.64 48.04
C THR A 141 5.09 14.57 46.88
N VAL A 142 4.11 15.30 46.32
CA VAL A 142 4.32 16.52 45.51
C VAL A 142 3.22 17.54 45.85
N ALA A 143 3.65 18.71 46.31
CA ALA A 143 2.97 20.02 46.23
C ALA A 143 3.54 20.74 44.98
N THR A 144 2.92 21.70 44.25
CA THR A 144 2.10 22.89 44.58
C THR A 144 1.42 23.42 43.25
N PRO A 145 0.83 24.64 43.09
CA PRO A 145 -0.40 24.95 42.30
C PRO A 145 -0.11 25.98 41.16
N PRO A 146 -0.95 26.99 40.79
CA PRO A 146 -2.40 27.11 40.59
C PRO A 146 -2.80 27.51 39.14
N ASN A 147 -4.10 27.47 38.90
CA ASN A 147 -4.83 27.81 37.68
C ASN A 147 -5.21 29.31 37.65
N ARG A 148 -5.12 30.01 36.50
CA ARG A 148 -5.82 31.29 36.26
C ARG A 148 -6.11 31.52 34.77
N SER A 149 -7.37 31.89 34.54
CA SER A 149 -8.13 32.34 33.35
C SER A 149 -7.34 33.27 32.38
N THR A 150 -7.73 33.53 31.13
CA THR A 150 -9.01 34.13 30.69
C THR A 150 -9.08 34.22 29.15
N THR A 151 -10.27 34.01 28.57
CA THR A 151 -10.69 34.35 27.19
C THR A 151 -10.93 35.87 27.05
N PRO A 152 -11.02 36.44 25.83
CA PRO A 152 -12.36 36.81 25.35
C PRO A 152 -12.61 36.69 23.83
N SER A 153 -13.90 36.71 23.52
CA SER A 153 -14.63 36.53 22.26
C SER A 153 -14.97 37.88 21.61
N VAL A 154 -14.98 37.98 20.27
CA VAL A 154 -15.73 39.00 19.51
C VAL A 154 -16.11 38.49 18.10
N THR A 155 -17.41 38.54 17.80
CA THR A 155 -18.09 38.57 16.47
C THR A 155 -19.25 39.58 16.60
N PRO A 156 -19.99 40.00 15.56
CA PRO A 156 -19.79 40.12 14.10
C PRO A 156 -20.08 41.57 13.60
N PRO A 157 -20.28 41.83 12.29
CA PRO A 157 -21.66 42.18 11.89
C PRO A 157 -22.13 41.74 10.49
N THR A 158 -23.41 42.03 10.30
CA THR A 158 -24.47 41.56 9.40
C THR A 158 -24.47 42.14 7.96
N THR A 159 -25.10 41.35 7.08
CA THR A 159 -25.61 41.53 5.70
C THR A 159 -26.31 42.87 5.39
N PRO A 160 -26.51 43.23 4.09
CA PRO A 160 -27.83 42.94 3.49
C PRO A 160 -27.84 42.51 2.01
N SER A 161 -28.88 41.75 1.68
CA SER A 161 -29.33 41.33 0.34
C SER A 161 -29.77 42.50 -0.56
N SER A 162 -29.67 42.32 -1.89
CA SER A 162 -30.54 42.97 -2.87
C SER A 162 -30.82 42.04 -4.05
N ARG A 163 -32.07 42.10 -4.53
CA ARG A 163 -32.76 41.20 -5.47
C ARG A 163 -33.21 42.01 -6.71
N SER A 164 -32.94 41.48 -7.91
CA SER A 164 -33.60 41.66 -9.25
C SER A 164 -33.72 43.10 -9.83
N THR A 165 -33.68 43.42 -11.14
CA THR A 165 -34.31 42.81 -12.36
C THR A 165 -33.78 43.55 -13.66
N PRO A 166 -34.30 43.37 -14.90
CA PRO A 166 -33.56 43.04 -16.15
C PRO A 166 -33.38 44.19 -17.17
N VAL A 167 -32.48 44.05 -18.16
CA VAL A 167 -32.50 44.86 -19.42
C VAL A 167 -32.02 44.01 -20.62
N ALA A 168 -32.70 44.23 -21.75
CA ALA A 168 -32.73 43.46 -22.99
C ALA A 168 -31.51 43.62 -23.93
N GLU A 169 -31.25 42.52 -24.64
CA GLU A 169 -31.04 42.36 -26.08
C GLU A 169 -30.30 43.45 -26.89
N THR A 170 -29.13 43.07 -27.43
CA THR A 170 -28.66 43.53 -28.74
C THR A 170 -27.97 42.35 -29.42
N GLN A 171 -28.60 41.81 -30.47
CA GLN A 171 -28.04 40.82 -31.39
C GLN A 171 -27.20 41.55 -32.46
N VAL A 172 -25.99 41.07 -32.83
CA VAL A 172 -25.59 40.39 -34.11
C VAL A 172 -24.16 40.92 -34.44
N PRO A 173 -23.20 40.24 -35.14
CA PRO A 173 -23.21 38.93 -35.82
C PRO A 173 -22.11 37.94 -35.43
N THR A 174 -22.44 36.66 -35.70
CA THR A 174 -21.61 35.51 -36.05
C THR A 174 -20.14 35.79 -36.41
N ALA A 175 -19.24 35.26 -35.59
CA ALA A 175 -17.87 34.93 -36.00
C ALA A 175 -17.64 33.44 -35.73
N THR A 176 -17.17 32.77 -36.79
CA THR A 176 -17.00 31.35 -36.98
C THR A 176 -16.28 30.65 -35.83
N THR A 177 -16.92 29.63 -35.28
CA THR A 177 -16.38 28.64 -34.34
C THR A 177 -15.08 28.03 -34.89
N PRO A 178 -13.93 28.14 -34.19
CA PRO A 178 -12.85 27.18 -34.35
C PRO A 178 -13.22 25.95 -33.53
N ASP A 179 -13.35 24.82 -34.22
CA ASP A 179 -13.49 23.45 -33.74
C ASP A 179 -13.73 23.27 -32.24
N ASP A 180 -14.96 22.87 -31.92
CA ASP A 180 -15.32 22.15 -30.71
C ASP A 180 -14.63 20.77 -30.74
N GLN A 181 -13.30 20.75 -30.65
CA GLN A 181 -12.57 19.57 -30.24
C GLN A 181 -12.97 19.34 -28.78
N THR A 182 -14.03 18.57 -28.61
CA THR A 182 -14.32 17.94 -27.33
C THR A 182 -13.00 17.35 -26.82
N PRO A 183 -12.45 17.86 -25.70
CA PRO A 183 -11.18 17.36 -25.21
C PRO A 183 -11.34 15.84 -25.05
N PRO A 184 -10.37 15.04 -25.53
CA PRO A 184 -10.46 13.60 -25.43
C PRO A 184 -10.78 13.24 -23.99
N PRO A 185 -11.66 12.25 -23.73
CA PRO A 185 -11.96 11.85 -22.36
C PRO A 185 -10.63 11.59 -21.66
N SER A 186 -10.41 12.29 -20.56
CA SER A 186 -9.07 12.53 -20.00
C SER A 186 -8.27 11.24 -19.69
N GLY A 187 -8.96 10.12 -19.46
CA GLY A 187 -8.35 8.80 -19.34
C GLY A 187 -7.68 8.25 -20.62
N LEU A 188 -8.10 8.66 -21.82
CA LEU A 188 -7.43 8.28 -23.07
C LEU A 188 -6.04 8.91 -23.18
N LEU A 189 -5.91 10.18 -22.80
CA LEU A 189 -4.62 10.88 -22.82
C LEU A 189 -3.66 10.27 -21.80
N ALA A 190 -4.14 9.95 -20.59
CA ALA A 190 -3.37 9.25 -19.58
C ALA A 190 -2.85 7.89 -20.08
N GLY A 191 -3.69 7.13 -20.80
CA GLY A 191 -3.29 5.87 -21.42
C GLY A 191 -2.18 6.04 -22.46
N GLN A 192 -2.33 7.02 -23.37
CA GLN A 192 -1.32 7.31 -24.40
C GLN A 192 0.01 7.75 -23.80
N ILE A 193 -0.01 8.58 -22.74
CA ILE A 193 1.20 8.99 -22.03
C ILE A 193 1.89 7.80 -21.40
N MET A 194 1.13 6.91 -20.75
CA MET A 194 1.68 5.70 -20.15
C MET A 194 2.31 4.77 -21.21
N GLU A 195 1.65 4.55 -22.35
CA GLU A 195 2.20 3.77 -23.45
C GLU A 195 3.52 4.37 -23.98
N LYS A 196 3.55 5.69 -24.22
CA LYS A 196 4.77 6.39 -24.65
C LYS A 196 5.90 6.29 -23.62
N PHE A 197 5.58 6.44 -22.35
CA PHE A 197 6.54 6.33 -21.25
C PHE A 197 7.13 4.92 -21.13
N LEU A 198 6.29 3.88 -21.23
CA LEU A 198 6.73 2.49 -21.16
C LEU A 198 7.57 2.10 -22.39
N ALA A 199 7.23 2.62 -23.58
CA ALA A 199 7.95 2.37 -24.82
C ALA A 199 9.24 3.20 -24.99
N ALA A 200 9.44 4.25 -24.18
CA ALA A 200 10.61 5.11 -24.25
C ALA A 200 11.91 4.32 -24.03
N PRO A 201 12.99 4.58 -24.80
CA PRO A 201 14.22 3.81 -24.68
C PRO A 201 15.06 4.23 -23.45
N GLY A 202 15.02 5.50 -23.07
CA GLY A 202 15.84 6.06 -22.00
C GLY A 202 15.14 7.15 -21.19
N LEU A 203 15.91 7.81 -20.32
CA LEU A 203 15.38 8.86 -19.44
C LEU A 203 14.95 10.11 -20.21
N ALA A 204 15.72 10.53 -21.20
CA ALA A 204 15.48 11.77 -21.94
C ALA A 204 14.07 11.81 -22.55
N GLU A 205 13.61 10.69 -23.10
CA GLU A 205 12.28 10.55 -23.68
C GLU A 205 11.19 10.35 -22.63
N ARG A 206 11.55 9.91 -21.41
CA ARG A 206 10.61 9.76 -20.29
C ARG A 206 10.34 11.06 -19.55
N LEU A 207 11.35 11.95 -19.43
CA LEU A 207 11.27 13.19 -18.65
C LEU A 207 10.00 14.03 -18.90
N PRO A 208 9.50 14.22 -20.14
CA PRO A 208 8.30 15.02 -20.37
C PRO A 208 7.03 14.46 -19.71
N TYR A 209 7.01 13.17 -19.38
CA TYR A 209 5.85 12.47 -18.82
C TYR A 209 5.92 12.33 -17.30
N LEU A 210 6.97 12.83 -16.64
CA LEU A 210 7.21 12.59 -15.22
C LEU A 210 6.81 13.78 -14.34
N ALA A 211 6.28 13.46 -13.16
CA ALA A 211 6.19 14.34 -12.01
C ALA A 211 7.16 13.81 -10.94
N SER A 212 8.23 14.55 -10.67
CA SER A 212 9.22 14.21 -9.66
C SER A 212 9.78 15.46 -9.00
N SER A 213 10.13 15.34 -7.72
CA SER A 213 10.92 16.32 -6.99
C SER A 213 12.43 16.20 -7.26
N LYS A 214 12.87 15.09 -7.87
CA LYS A 214 14.28 14.81 -8.14
C LYS A 214 14.74 15.47 -9.42
N THR A 215 16.02 15.85 -9.44
CA THR A 215 16.67 16.42 -10.62
C THR A 215 16.86 15.36 -11.72
N PRO A 216 16.92 15.75 -13.00
CA PRO A 216 17.22 14.82 -14.09
C PRO A 216 18.52 14.02 -13.87
N ASP A 217 19.54 14.64 -13.29
CA ASP A 217 20.83 14.00 -13.00
C ASP A 217 20.66 12.89 -11.94
N GLU A 218 19.89 13.13 -10.88
CA GLU A 218 19.58 12.09 -9.90
C GLU A 218 18.80 10.94 -10.55
N LEU A 219 17.80 11.26 -11.39
CA LEU A 219 17.00 10.25 -12.10
C LEU A 219 17.83 9.43 -13.08
N SER A 220 18.92 9.99 -13.64
CA SER A 220 19.80 9.31 -14.59
C SER A 220 20.52 8.09 -14.00
N THR A 221 20.70 8.07 -12.67
CA THR A 221 21.32 6.96 -11.94
C THR A 221 20.34 5.85 -11.58
N THR A 222 19.05 6.04 -11.87
CA THR A 222 17.97 5.11 -11.51
C THR A 222 17.59 4.19 -12.67
N PHE A 223 16.67 3.26 -12.37
CA PHE A 223 16.09 2.37 -13.37
C PHE A 223 15.27 3.07 -14.48
N LEU A 224 14.99 4.38 -14.34
CA LEU A 224 14.32 5.18 -15.37
C LEU A 224 15.22 5.47 -16.58
N ALA A 225 16.54 5.36 -16.44
CA ALA A 225 17.50 5.63 -17.52
C ALA A 225 17.79 4.44 -18.42
N ARG A 226 17.38 3.23 -18.02
CA ARG A 226 17.59 1.99 -18.79
C ARG A 226 16.36 1.63 -19.64
N PRO A 227 16.52 0.74 -20.64
CA PRO A 227 15.39 0.13 -21.33
C PRO A 227 14.50 -0.65 -20.36
N TRP A 228 13.19 -0.65 -20.61
CA TRP A 228 12.21 -1.38 -19.81
C TRP A 228 11.77 -2.66 -20.53
N PRO A 229 11.35 -3.70 -19.79
CA PRO A 229 10.74 -4.87 -20.41
C PRO A 229 9.46 -4.51 -21.16
N ILE A 230 9.08 -5.36 -22.12
CA ILE A 230 7.76 -5.27 -22.76
C ILE A 230 6.69 -5.35 -21.66
N ALA A 231 5.73 -4.43 -21.71
CA ALA A 231 4.70 -4.29 -20.70
C ALA A 231 3.32 -4.26 -21.35
N GLN A 232 2.33 -4.83 -20.65
CA GLN A 232 0.92 -4.71 -20.96
C GLN A 232 0.28 -3.75 -19.97
N LEU A 233 -0.54 -2.83 -20.49
CA LEU A 233 -1.20 -1.81 -19.71
C LEU A 233 -2.68 -2.14 -19.54
N THR A 234 -3.16 -2.08 -18.30
CA THR A 234 -4.58 -2.19 -17.97
C THR A 234 -5.01 -0.94 -17.21
N PRO A 235 -6.03 -0.19 -17.69
CA PRO A 235 -6.60 0.92 -16.94
C PRO A 235 -7.19 0.46 -15.60
N GLY A 236 -6.86 1.18 -14.54
CA GLY A 236 -7.40 0.96 -13.19
C GLY A 236 -8.44 2.01 -12.81
N ALA A 237 -8.44 2.41 -11.55
CA ALA A 237 -9.36 3.43 -11.03
C ALA A 237 -9.00 4.84 -11.53
N GLN A 238 -10.03 5.64 -11.79
CA GLN A 238 -9.91 7.08 -11.99
C GLN A 238 -10.58 7.78 -10.82
N ILE A 239 -9.84 8.59 -10.07
CA ILE A 239 -10.31 9.24 -8.85
C ILE A 239 -10.24 10.76 -9.05
N PRO A 240 -11.39 11.44 -9.23
CA PRO A 240 -11.41 12.89 -9.31
C PRO A 240 -11.33 13.51 -7.90
N HIS A 241 -10.54 14.57 -7.79
CA HIS A 241 -10.39 15.42 -6.61
C HIS A 241 -10.75 16.88 -6.98
N PRO A 242 -12.05 17.22 -7.04
CA PRO A 242 -12.49 18.52 -7.56
C PRO A 242 -11.96 19.73 -6.78
N ALA A 243 -11.73 19.57 -5.47
CA ALA A 243 -11.22 20.64 -4.61
C ALA A 243 -9.78 21.04 -4.96
N GLU A 244 -8.97 20.10 -5.46
CA GLU A 244 -7.58 20.29 -5.86
C GLU A 244 -7.45 20.52 -7.38
N GLY A 245 -8.55 20.43 -8.12
CA GLY A 245 -8.54 20.38 -9.58
C GLY A 245 -7.70 19.22 -10.11
N LEU A 246 -7.61 18.11 -9.37
CA LEU A 246 -6.75 16.97 -9.66
C LEU A 246 -7.59 15.77 -10.10
N ILE A 247 -7.07 14.98 -11.04
CA ILE A 247 -7.56 13.64 -11.32
C ILE A 247 -6.39 12.66 -11.21
N GLU A 248 -6.57 11.63 -10.38
CA GLU A 248 -5.67 10.49 -10.29
C GLU A 248 -6.09 9.39 -11.27
N TYR A 249 -5.13 8.86 -12.02
CA TYR A 249 -5.30 7.70 -12.87
C TYR A 249 -4.39 6.58 -12.41
N TYR A 250 -4.97 5.51 -11.89
CA TYR A 250 -4.25 4.29 -11.59
C TYR A 250 -4.19 3.40 -12.82
N TYR A 251 -3.02 2.85 -13.09
CA TYR A 251 -2.83 1.83 -14.11
C TYR A 251 -2.14 0.62 -13.52
N GLU A 252 -2.57 -0.56 -13.96
CA GLU A 252 -1.87 -1.81 -13.71
C GLU A 252 -0.94 -2.09 -14.90
N VAL A 253 0.33 -2.29 -14.61
CA VAL A 253 1.35 -2.62 -15.60
C VAL A 253 1.82 -4.03 -15.34
N ARG A 254 1.64 -4.89 -16.34
CA ARG A 254 2.15 -6.26 -16.35
C ARG A 254 3.40 -6.32 -17.21
N PHE A 255 4.56 -6.48 -16.57
CA PHE A 255 5.80 -6.71 -17.28
C PHE A 255 5.89 -8.17 -17.73
N GLY A 256 6.40 -8.35 -18.95
CA GLY A 256 6.79 -9.67 -19.46
C GLY A 256 7.89 -10.29 -18.60
N GLU A 257 8.17 -11.57 -18.84
CA GLU A 257 9.32 -12.23 -18.24
C GLU A 257 10.60 -11.48 -18.61
N ASN A 258 11.41 -11.15 -17.61
CA ASN A 258 12.48 -10.18 -17.79
C ASN A 258 13.67 -10.48 -16.87
N SER A 259 14.86 -10.16 -17.35
CA SER A 259 16.12 -10.25 -16.59
C SER A 259 16.49 -8.94 -15.89
N PHE A 260 15.68 -7.90 -16.04
CA PHE A 260 15.95 -6.55 -15.53
C PHE A 260 15.57 -6.37 -14.05
N GLY A 261 14.99 -7.42 -13.43
CA GLY A 261 14.54 -7.40 -12.04
C GLY A 261 13.23 -6.63 -11.81
N PHE A 262 12.47 -6.34 -12.86
CA PHE A 262 11.15 -5.72 -12.70
C PHE A 262 10.15 -6.72 -12.11
N PRO A 263 9.24 -6.28 -11.23
CA PRO A 263 8.17 -7.15 -10.75
C PRO A 263 7.25 -7.54 -11.90
N ARG A 264 6.56 -8.68 -11.78
CA ARG A 264 5.59 -9.11 -12.81
C ARG A 264 4.40 -8.16 -12.94
N LEU A 265 3.98 -7.56 -11.83
CA LEU A 265 2.86 -6.61 -11.75
C LEU A 265 3.29 -5.39 -10.94
N ALA A 266 2.92 -4.21 -11.41
CA ALA A 266 3.13 -2.95 -10.72
C ALA A 266 1.94 -2.01 -10.92
N THR A 267 1.71 -1.12 -9.95
CA THR A 267 0.73 -0.04 -10.02
C THR A 267 1.44 1.27 -10.35
N PHE A 268 0.92 1.99 -11.34
CA PHE A 268 1.38 3.30 -11.75
C PHE A 268 0.30 4.33 -11.43
N LEU A 269 0.71 5.53 -11.03
CA LEU A 269 -0.18 6.65 -10.76
C LEU A 269 0.20 7.83 -11.66
N LEU A 270 -0.80 8.39 -12.35
CA LEU A 270 -0.68 9.66 -13.03
C LEU A 270 -1.56 10.70 -12.36
N HIS A 271 -1.05 11.92 -12.26
CA HIS A 271 -1.79 13.09 -11.83
C HIS A 271 -2.07 14.00 -13.02
N GLN A 272 -3.31 14.43 -13.17
CA GLN A 272 -3.70 15.49 -14.08
C GLN A 272 -4.24 16.67 -13.28
N HIS A 273 -3.53 17.80 -13.31
CA HIS A 273 -4.00 19.05 -12.70
C HIS A 273 -4.69 19.92 -13.75
N GLY A 274 -5.98 20.20 -13.54
CA GLY A 274 -6.82 20.98 -14.45
C GLY A 274 -6.71 20.49 -15.89
N ASN A 275 -6.23 21.37 -16.77
CA ASN A 275 -6.06 21.10 -18.20
C ASN A 275 -4.61 20.73 -18.58
N GLU A 276 -3.71 20.57 -17.62
CA GLU A 276 -2.35 20.11 -17.91
C GLU A 276 -2.36 18.65 -18.38
N PRO A 277 -1.38 18.21 -19.19
CA PRO A 277 -1.23 16.79 -19.52
C PRO A 277 -0.98 15.95 -18.25
N PRO A 278 -1.53 14.73 -18.16
CA PRO A 278 -1.26 13.84 -17.04
C PRO A 278 0.23 13.49 -16.93
N LYS A 279 0.76 13.48 -15.72
CA LYS A 279 2.17 13.14 -15.42
C LYS A 279 2.27 11.98 -14.46
N ILE A 280 3.22 11.09 -14.70
CA ILE A 280 3.49 9.89 -13.91
C ILE A 280 4.26 10.26 -12.65
N LEU A 281 3.74 9.87 -11.49
CA LEU A 281 4.43 10.06 -10.21
C LEU A 281 5.62 9.11 -10.12
N VAL A 282 6.81 9.68 -9.94
CA VAL A 282 8.07 8.92 -9.95
C VAL A 282 8.35 8.23 -8.62
N ASP A 283 8.06 8.87 -7.49
CA ASP A 283 8.47 8.37 -6.18
C ASP A 283 7.92 6.96 -5.85
N PRO A 284 6.63 6.64 -6.13
CA PRO A 284 6.13 5.27 -6.02
C PRO A 284 6.89 4.25 -6.86
N LEU A 285 7.36 4.65 -8.03
CA LEU A 285 8.09 3.76 -8.93
C LEU A 285 9.51 3.53 -8.43
N LEU A 286 10.18 4.55 -7.89
CA LEU A 286 11.50 4.40 -7.27
C LEU A 286 11.46 3.44 -6.08
N ASP A 287 10.41 3.53 -5.27
CA ASP A 287 10.23 2.70 -4.08
C ASP A 287 9.88 1.25 -4.43
N THR A 288 8.91 1.05 -5.33
CA THR A 288 8.33 -0.29 -5.58
C THR A 288 8.94 -1.05 -6.77
N ILE A 289 9.55 -0.36 -7.73
CA ILE A 289 10.18 -0.96 -8.92
C ILE A 289 11.69 -0.70 -8.93
N GLY A 290 12.10 0.51 -8.55
CA GLY A 290 13.49 0.95 -8.59
C GLY A 290 14.40 0.31 -7.55
N GLY A 291 13.85 -0.51 -6.66
CA GLY A 291 14.61 -1.26 -5.66
C GLY A 291 14.85 -0.50 -4.36
N ARG A 292 14.47 0.78 -4.23
CA ARG A 292 14.77 1.56 -3.02
C ARG A 292 14.21 0.92 -1.74
N LEU A 293 12.98 0.41 -1.79
CA LEU A 293 12.40 -0.32 -0.66
C LEU A 293 13.11 -1.68 -0.40
N GLN A 294 13.50 -2.37 -1.47
CA GLN A 294 14.20 -3.65 -1.37
C GLN A 294 15.60 -3.45 -0.76
N ASP A 295 16.32 -2.41 -1.18
CA ASP A 295 17.64 -2.05 -0.69
C ASP A 295 17.59 -1.63 0.78
N PHE A 296 16.57 -0.82 1.14
CA PHE A 296 16.29 -0.49 2.55
C PHE A 296 16.06 -1.75 3.39
N ALA A 297 15.36 -2.74 2.85
CA ALA A 297 15.06 -3.99 3.56
C ALA A 297 16.20 -5.02 3.54
N ALA A 298 17.24 -4.82 2.75
CA ALA A 298 18.36 -5.75 2.67
C ALA A 298 19.25 -5.68 3.92
N ASN A 299 19.45 -4.48 4.49
CA ASN A 299 20.32 -4.28 5.64
C ASN A 299 19.75 -3.21 6.58
N PRO A 300 19.98 -3.32 7.90
CA PRO A 300 19.67 -2.26 8.84
C PRO A 300 20.32 -0.94 8.45
N VAL A 301 19.50 0.10 8.34
CA VAL A 301 19.92 1.48 8.12
C VAL A 301 19.42 2.36 9.25
N ASP A 302 20.14 3.44 9.52
CA ASP A 302 19.79 4.37 10.57
C ASP A 302 18.62 5.27 10.19
N GLY A 303 17.72 5.43 11.14
CA GLY A 303 16.63 6.39 11.08
C GLY A 303 15.40 5.93 10.27
N PRO A 304 14.27 6.62 10.47
CA PRO A 304 13.05 6.35 9.74
C PRO A 304 13.08 6.89 8.30
N GLN A 305 12.41 6.20 7.38
CA GLN A 305 12.28 6.61 5.99
C GLN A 305 10.85 6.40 5.48
N ASP A 306 10.41 7.33 4.64
CA ASP A 306 9.10 7.26 3.99
C ASP A 306 9.16 6.48 2.68
N PHE A 307 8.15 5.62 2.48
CA PHE A 307 7.97 4.81 1.28
C PHE A 307 6.53 4.81 0.78
N PHE A 308 6.40 4.90 -0.54
CA PHE A 308 5.15 4.68 -1.26
C PHE A 308 5.02 3.19 -1.58
N VAL A 309 3.92 2.57 -1.14
CA VAL A 309 3.70 1.11 -1.31
C VAL A 309 2.23 0.78 -1.50
N ILE A 310 1.95 -0.41 -2.05
CA ILE A 310 0.66 -1.08 -1.85
C ILE A 310 0.78 -1.98 -0.62
N MET A 311 0.03 -1.67 0.43
CA MET A 311 0.12 -2.36 1.72
C MET A 311 -1.07 -3.31 1.93
N ASP A 312 -0.79 -4.57 2.26
CA ASP A 312 -1.76 -5.57 2.74
C ASP A 312 -1.50 -5.90 4.21
N ALA A 313 -2.41 -5.46 5.08
CA ALA A 313 -2.28 -5.62 6.52
C ALA A 313 -2.96 -6.90 7.03
N ARG A 314 -2.31 -7.58 7.98
CA ARG A 314 -2.80 -8.74 8.75
C ARG A 314 -2.70 -8.52 10.25
N VAL A 315 -3.77 -8.84 10.96
CA VAL A 315 -3.95 -8.56 12.39
C VAL A 315 -2.89 -9.24 13.27
N LYS A 316 -2.37 -10.40 12.86
CA LYS A 316 -1.45 -11.20 13.67
C LYS A 316 -0.21 -11.54 12.88
N CYS A 317 0.93 -11.50 13.57
CA CYS A 317 2.20 -12.05 13.10
C CYS A 317 2.32 -13.52 13.49
N PHE A 318 2.75 -14.33 12.54
CA PHE A 318 3.03 -15.77 12.72
C PHE A 318 4.49 -16.11 12.42
N ASP A 319 5.34 -15.09 12.24
CA ASP A 319 6.76 -15.28 11.97
C ASP A 319 7.53 -15.43 13.29
N HIS A 320 7.94 -16.66 13.60
CA HIS A 320 8.69 -16.98 14.81
C HIS A 320 10.09 -16.35 14.87
N LYS A 321 10.60 -15.82 13.76
CA LYS A 321 11.87 -15.09 13.74
C LYS A 321 11.73 -13.69 14.35
N ILE A 322 10.51 -13.16 14.43
CA ILE A 322 10.23 -11.83 14.95
C ILE A 322 10.11 -11.88 16.48
N PRO A 323 10.83 -11.02 17.22
CA PRO A 323 10.66 -10.89 18.67
C PRO A 323 9.20 -10.57 19.03
N ASN A 324 8.65 -11.21 20.07
CA ASN A 324 7.28 -10.98 20.54
C ASN A 324 6.21 -11.00 19.42
N ALA A 325 6.32 -11.93 18.47
CA ALA A 325 5.44 -12.02 17.30
C ALA A 325 3.93 -12.06 17.66
N ASP A 326 3.57 -12.66 18.79
CA ASP A 326 2.20 -12.73 19.31
C ASP A 326 1.56 -11.35 19.58
N LYS A 327 2.40 -10.31 19.78
CA LYS A 327 1.99 -8.92 20.04
C LYS A 327 2.18 -8.00 18.84
N LYS A 328 2.37 -8.57 17.64
CA LYS A 328 2.59 -7.78 16.42
C LYS A 328 1.57 -8.08 15.34
N CYS A 329 1.32 -7.08 14.52
CA CYS A 329 0.63 -7.18 13.25
C CYS A 329 1.65 -7.29 12.12
N THR A 330 1.22 -7.77 10.96
CA THR A 330 2.08 -7.97 9.79
C THR A 330 1.57 -7.15 8.62
N PHE A 331 2.47 -6.48 7.93
CA PHE A 331 2.19 -5.65 6.76
C PHE A 331 3.03 -6.17 5.60
N PHE A 332 2.35 -6.62 4.54
CA PHE A 332 3.01 -7.01 3.31
C PHE A 332 3.05 -5.82 2.36
N LEU A 333 4.24 -5.41 1.96
CA LEU A 333 4.48 -4.24 1.13
C LEU A 333 4.76 -4.69 -0.30
N ARG A 334 3.98 -4.19 -1.26
CA ARG A 334 3.94 -4.67 -2.65
C ARG A 334 4.04 -3.50 -3.63
N SER A 335 4.39 -3.83 -4.87
CA SER A 335 4.25 -2.95 -6.03
C SER A 335 2.83 -2.93 -6.61
N HIS A 336 2.00 -3.92 -6.26
CA HIS A 336 0.67 -4.15 -6.84
C HIS A 336 -0.23 -4.92 -5.86
N ILE A 337 -1.55 -4.71 -5.95
CA ILE A 337 -2.54 -5.35 -5.05
C ILE A 337 -2.49 -6.89 -5.07
N GLN A 338 -2.20 -7.46 -6.24
CA GLN A 338 -2.01 -8.90 -6.50
C GLN A 338 -0.53 -9.27 -6.73
N GLY A 339 0.39 -8.35 -6.42
CA GLY A 339 1.82 -8.54 -6.61
C GLY A 339 2.44 -9.44 -5.54
N LYS A 340 3.70 -9.82 -5.78
CA LYS A 340 4.53 -10.46 -4.75
C LYS A 340 4.92 -9.42 -3.69
N ASP A 341 5.04 -9.87 -2.45
CA ASP A 341 5.58 -9.06 -1.36
C ASP A 341 7.06 -8.73 -1.65
N ILE A 342 7.38 -7.43 -1.60
CA ILE A 342 8.76 -6.91 -1.68
C ILE A 342 9.38 -7.04 -0.29
N VAL A 343 8.64 -6.58 0.72
CA VAL A 343 9.08 -6.52 2.12
C VAL A 343 7.91 -6.87 3.04
N THR A 344 8.22 -7.54 4.13
CA THR A 344 7.31 -7.71 5.26
C THR A 344 7.75 -6.80 6.40
N ALA A 345 6.83 -5.96 6.87
CA ALA A 345 7.04 -5.08 8.00
C ALA A 345 6.06 -5.41 9.14
N TYR A 346 6.34 -4.91 10.33
CA TYR A 346 5.59 -5.25 11.54
C TYR A 346 5.23 -3.99 12.31
N ALA A 347 4.17 -4.03 13.10
CA ALA A 347 3.91 -3.01 14.11
C ALA A 347 3.38 -3.67 15.37
N ASN A 348 3.67 -3.08 16.52
CA ASN A 348 3.09 -3.54 17.78
C ASN A 348 1.56 -3.40 17.75
N GLU A 349 0.84 -4.35 18.32
CA GLU A 349 -0.62 -4.31 18.46
C GLU A 349 -1.10 -3.08 19.25
N GLN A 350 -0.26 -2.49 20.10
CA GLN A 350 -0.58 -1.30 20.87
C GLN A 350 -0.20 0.02 20.17
N SER A 351 0.41 -0.05 18.98
CA SER A 351 0.88 1.13 18.23
C SER A 351 -0.25 2.02 17.71
N ALA A 352 0.07 3.28 17.41
CA ALA A 352 -0.86 4.18 16.72
C ALA A 352 -1.24 3.65 15.34
N VAL A 353 -0.28 3.06 14.62
CA VAL A 353 -0.48 2.39 13.32
C VAL A 353 -1.59 1.33 13.41
N ARG A 354 -1.60 0.51 14.46
CA ARG A 354 -2.65 -0.52 14.64
C ARG A 354 -4.03 0.08 14.83
N LYS A 355 -4.13 1.19 15.57
CA LYS A 355 -5.40 1.88 15.85
C LYS A 355 -6.05 2.43 14.58
N GLU A 356 -5.26 2.84 13.59
CA GLU A 356 -5.78 3.31 12.29
C GLU A 356 -6.58 2.25 11.51
N PHE A 357 -6.41 0.97 11.83
CA PHE A 357 -7.18 -0.12 11.22
C PHE A 357 -8.40 -0.55 12.04
N ASP A 358 -8.53 -0.07 13.27
CA ASP A 358 -9.71 -0.31 14.10
C ASP A 358 -10.76 0.81 13.97
N ASP A 359 -10.41 1.92 13.30
CA ASP A 359 -11.34 3.02 13.05
C ASP A 359 -12.42 2.63 12.01
N PRO A 360 -13.70 2.57 12.40
CA PRO A 360 -14.77 2.16 11.50
C PRO A 360 -15.16 3.24 10.45
N LEU A 361 -14.83 4.52 10.69
CA LEU A 361 -15.30 5.64 9.88
C LEU A 361 -14.26 6.09 8.85
N GLY A 362 -12.98 6.06 9.21
CA GLY A 362 -11.87 6.45 8.33
C GLY A 362 -10.76 5.42 8.24
N GLY A 363 -10.93 4.24 8.84
CA GLY A 363 -9.84 3.30 9.04
C GLY A 363 -9.48 2.47 7.81
N LEU A 364 -8.19 2.13 7.77
CA LEU A 364 -7.65 1.18 6.83
C LEU A 364 -8.28 -0.19 7.11
N ARG A 365 -8.55 -0.98 6.06
CA ARG A 365 -9.24 -2.27 6.24
C ARG A 365 -8.25 -3.43 6.20
N TRP A 366 -8.36 -4.33 7.18
CA TRP A 366 -7.61 -5.58 7.20
C TRP A 366 -7.86 -6.41 5.95
N LYS A 367 -6.80 -7.01 5.39
CA LYS A 367 -6.85 -7.86 4.19
C LYS A 367 -7.37 -7.15 2.93
N ASN A 368 -7.31 -5.83 2.89
CA ASN A 368 -7.63 -5.04 1.71
C ASN A 368 -6.39 -4.26 1.27
N PRO A 369 -5.64 -4.73 0.26
CA PRO A 369 -4.45 -4.04 -0.22
C PRO A 369 -4.79 -2.64 -0.74
N ILE A 370 -4.04 -1.63 -0.31
CA ILE A 370 -4.29 -0.22 -0.63
C ILE A 370 -2.98 0.56 -0.84
N PRO A 371 -2.97 1.59 -1.70
CA PRO A 371 -1.85 2.52 -1.80
C PRO A 371 -1.74 3.34 -0.52
N VAL A 372 -0.54 3.44 0.03
CA VAL A 372 -0.25 4.23 1.23
C VAL A 372 1.16 4.81 1.16
N ILE A 373 1.40 5.85 1.96
CA ILE A 373 2.73 6.35 2.28
C ILE A 373 3.00 5.97 3.74
N LEU A 374 4.00 5.12 3.95
CA LEU A 374 4.38 4.61 5.27
C LEU A 374 5.73 5.16 5.69
N THR A 375 5.91 5.36 6.99
CA THR A 375 7.21 5.58 7.59
C THR A 375 7.71 4.27 8.19
N LEU A 376 8.83 3.77 7.67
CA LEU A 376 9.47 2.52 8.09
C LEU A 376 10.76 2.81 8.85
N GLN A 377 11.10 1.95 9.81
CA GLN A 377 12.36 1.99 10.53
C GLN A 377 12.86 0.58 10.83
N TRP A 378 14.17 0.38 10.82
CA TRP A 378 14.76 -0.83 11.38
C TRP A 378 14.73 -0.80 12.91
N ASN A 379 14.00 -1.74 13.52
CA ASN A 379 14.03 -1.94 14.95
C ASN A 379 15.17 -2.90 15.31
N THR A 380 16.27 -2.33 15.79
CA THR A 380 17.44 -3.03 16.31
C THR A 380 17.50 -3.02 17.84
N GLN A 381 16.53 -2.37 18.50
CA GLN A 381 16.53 -2.14 19.94
C GLN A 381 15.80 -3.23 20.73
N GLU A 382 14.70 -3.78 20.18
CA GLU A 382 13.91 -4.81 20.87
C GLU A 382 14.69 -6.12 21.02
N ASP A 383 15.42 -6.53 19.98
CA ASP A 383 16.32 -7.68 20.00
C ASP A 383 17.43 -7.46 18.95
N ILE A 384 18.65 -7.20 19.42
CA ILE A 384 19.82 -6.91 18.58
C ILE A 384 20.13 -8.10 17.64
N ALA A 385 19.86 -9.33 18.07
CA ALA A 385 20.15 -10.53 17.28
C ALA A 385 19.09 -10.79 16.19
N ARG A 386 17.91 -10.15 16.29
CA ARG A 386 16.77 -10.37 15.39
C ARG A 386 16.14 -9.03 14.99
N PRO A 387 16.87 -8.16 14.27
CA PRO A 387 16.33 -6.90 13.80
C PRO A 387 15.20 -7.15 12.79
N PHE A 388 14.23 -6.25 12.79
CA PHE A 388 13.09 -6.32 11.86
C PHE A 388 12.67 -4.92 11.42
N ILE A 389 11.90 -4.87 10.33
CA ILE A 389 11.37 -3.60 9.81
C ILE A 389 10.05 -3.31 10.51
N GLU A 390 10.00 -2.16 11.17
CA GLU A 390 8.84 -1.68 11.89
C GLU A 390 8.13 -0.57 11.09
N VAL A 391 6.80 -0.66 10.99
CA VAL A 391 5.95 0.44 10.53
C VAL A 391 5.70 1.33 11.74
N ILE A 392 6.28 2.52 11.74
CA ILE A 392 6.16 3.47 12.85
C ILE A 392 5.09 4.54 12.60
N GLY A 393 4.65 4.71 11.35
CA GLY A 393 3.62 5.68 11.00
C GLY A 393 3.01 5.44 9.62
N ILE A 394 1.81 5.97 9.43
CA ILE A 394 1.12 6.07 8.14
C ILE A 394 0.94 7.55 7.85
N LYS A 395 1.64 8.05 6.84
CA LYS A 395 1.64 9.47 6.48
C LYS A 395 0.42 9.82 5.63
N ALA A 396 0.05 8.93 4.72
CA ALA A 396 -1.10 9.10 3.86
C ALA A 396 -1.74 7.74 3.52
N LYS A 397 -3.06 7.75 3.29
CA LYS A 397 -3.89 6.58 2.94
C LYS A 397 -4.11 6.41 1.43
N SER A 398 -3.31 7.12 0.66
CA SER A 398 -3.20 7.12 -0.80
C SER A 398 -1.78 7.53 -1.17
N TRP A 399 -1.45 7.57 -2.47
CA TRP A 399 -0.18 8.12 -2.96
C TRP A 399 -0.27 9.63 -3.30
N ASN A 400 -1.41 10.26 -3.03
CA ASN A 400 -1.57 11.72 -3.03
C ASN A 400 -1.61 12.20 -1.57
N PRO A 401 -0.47 12.66 -1.01
CA PRO A 401 -0.31 12.95 0.42
C PRO A 401 -1.14 14.13 0.94
#